data_AF-A0A8J3V7N5-F1
#
_entry.id   AF-A0A8J3V7N5-F1
#
_cell.length_a   1.000
_cell.length_b   1.000
_cell.length_c   1.000
_cell.angle_alpha   90.00
_cell.angle_beta   90.00
_cell.angle_gamma   90.00
#
_symmetry.space_group_name_H-M   'P 1'
#
loop_
_entity.id
_entity.type
_entity.pdbx_description
1 polymer ?
#
loop_
_entity_poly.entity_id
_entity_poly.type
_entity_poly.pdbx_seq_one_letter_code
_entity_poly.pdbx_strand_id
1 'polypeptide(L)'
;MIRPDVEIDPEWAEARSLPEASELAAAGRTVMVTLPGDETEAIAAAAAYAWAGATVFRTTHDVRQALDMTEVLLGRRPPALTRRGLG
;
A
#
# COMPACT_ATOMS: atom_id res chain seq x y z
N MET A 1 17.40 15.78 2.45
CA MET A 1 17.72 14.90 3.61
C MET A 1 16.41 14.65 4.34
N ILE A 2 15.80 13.48 4.15
CA ILE A 2 14.54 13.10 4.80
C ILE A 2 14.91 12.57 6.20
N ARG A 3 14.27 13.07 7.26
CA ARG A 3 14.50 12.60 8.64
C ARG A 3 14.08 11.13 8.75
N PRO A 4 14.94 10.24 9.30
CA PRO A 4 14.72 8.78 9.29
C PRO A 4 13.70 8.27 10.32
N ASP A 5 13.01 9.17 11.00
CA ASP A 5 12.19 8.90 12.18
C ASP A 5 10.95 9.77 12.17
N VAL A 6 10.05 9.53 11.21
CA VAL A 6 8.64 9.84 11.44
C VAL A 6 8.19 8.88 12.55
N GLU A 7 7.79 9.47 13.67
CA GLU A 7 7.22 8.76 14.81
C GLU A 7 6.06 7.88 14.31
N ILE A 8 6.25 6.56 14.40
CA ILE A 8 5.19 5.61 14.06
C ILE A 8 4.12 5.82 15.12
N ASP A 9 2.90 6.13 14.68
CA ASP A 9 1.77 6.17 15.59
C ASP A 9 1.67 4.80 16.28
N PRO A 10 1.76 4.73 17.63
CA PRO A 10 1.77 3.47 18.35
C PRO A 10 0.48 2.66 18.16
N GLU A 11 -0.59 3.26 17.63
CA GLU A 11 -1.84 2.57 17.32
C GLU A 11 -1.75 1.72 16.03
N TRP A 12 -0.78 2.01 15.15
CA TRP A 12 -0.59 1.27 13.90
C TRP A 12 0.00 -0.12 14.16
N ALA A 13 -0.61 -1.13 13.55
CA ALA A 13 -0.11 -2.50 13.60
C ALA A 13 0.90 -2.72 12.46
N GLU A 14 2.16 -3.03 12.81
CA GLU A 14 3.17 -3.40 11.82
C GLU A 14 2.94 -4.84 11.36
N ALA A 15 2.80 -5.03 10.05
CA ALA A 15 2.77 -6.36 9.42
C ALA A 15 4.10 -6.68 8.73
N ARG A 16 4.52 -7.94 8.82
CA ARG A 16 5.77 -8.46 8.22
C ARG A 16 5.52 -9.51 7.14
N SER A 17 4.25 -9.86 6.91
CA SER A 17 3.84 -10.79 5.86
C SER A 17 2.44 -10.44 5.32
N LEU A 18 2.12 -10.88 4.10
CA LEU A 18 0.81 -10.65 3.49
C LEU A 18 -0.35 -11.27 4.29
N PRO A 19 -0.26 -12.51 4.81
CA PRO A 19 -1.32 -13.07 5.65
C PRO A 19 -1.56 -12.24 6.91
N GLU A 20 -0.50 -11.83 7.60
CA GLU A 20 -0.58 -10.98 8.79
C GLU A 20 -1.23 -9.63 8.48
N ALA A 21 -0.86 -8.99 7.36
CA ALA A 21 -1.49 -7.74 6.93
C ALA A 21 -3.00 -7.91 6.70
N SER A 22 -3.39 -9.00 6.04
CA SER A 22 -4.79 -9.34 5.79
C SER A 22 -5.57 -9.59 7.08
N GLU A 23 -5.00 -10.34 8.03
CA GLU A 23 -5.61 -10.62 9.33
C GLU A 23 -5.81 -9.35 10.15
N LEU A 24 -4.79 -8.50 10.24
CA LEU A 24 -4.85 -7.23 10.96
C LEU A 24 -5.85 -6.26 10.32
N ALA A 25 -5.89 -6.18 8.98
CA ALA A 25 -6.84 -5.35 8.26
C ALA A 25 -8.28 -5.86 8.45
N ALA A 26 -8.50 -7.17 8.42
CA ALA A 26 -9.81 -7.78 8.72
C ALA A 26 -10.26 -7.53 10.17
N ALA A 27 -9.30 -7.40 11.11
CA ALA A 27 -9.55 -6.97 12.48
C ALA A 27 -9.76 -5.45 12.64
N GLY A 28 -9.81 -4.68 11.54
CA GLY A 28 -10.04 -3.24 11.54
C GLY A 28 -8.86 -2.40 12.03
N ARG A 29 -7.64 -2.96 12.06
CA ARG A 29 -6.43 -2.23 12.46
C ARG A 29 -5.91 -1.37 11.30
N THR A 30 -5.33 -0.22 11.62
CA THR A 30 -4.46 0.51 10.69
C THR A 30 -3.17 -0.26 10.51
N VAL A 31 -2.97 -0.85 9.33
CA VAL A 31 -1.81 -1.71 9.03
C VAL A 31 -0.71 -0.90 8.37
N MET A 32 0.47 -0.93 8.98
CA MET A 32 1.70 -0.34 8.48
C MET A 32 2.66 -1.44 7.99
N VAL A 33 3.36 -1.17 6.89
CA VAL A 33 4.44 -2.03 6.38
C VAL A 33 5.69 -1.24 6.07
N THR A 34 6.85 -1.88 6.25
CA THR A 34 8.14 -1.35 5.78
C THR A 34 8.50 -2.06 4.49
N LEU A 35 8.70 -1.29 3.42
CA LEU A 35 9.00 -1.83 2.11
C LEU A 35 10.50 -2.16 1.96
N PRO A 36 10.85 -3.11 1.07
CA PRO A 36 12.23 -3.40 0.71
C PRO A 36 13.00 -2.16 0.21
N GLY A 37 14.32 -2.22 0.30
CA GLY A 37 15.21 -1.16 -0.15
C GLY A 37 15.51 -1.17 -1.65
N ASP A 38 15.15 -2.23 -2.38
CA ASP A 38 15.18 -2.25 -3.85
C ASP A 38 13.89 -1.61 -4.41
N GLU A 39 14.00 -0.80 -5.46
CA GLU A 39 12.87 -0.05 -6.02
C GLU A 39 11.81 -0.97 -6.63
N THR A 40 12.24 -1.99 -7.39
CA THR A 40 11.32 -2.92 -8.05
C THR A 40 10.58 -3.76 -7.02
N GLU A 41 11.30 -4.26 -6.02
CA GLU A 41 10.72 -4.99 -4.89
C GLU A 41 9.79 -4.10 -4.07
N ALA A 42 10.14 -2.84 -3.83
CA ALA A 42 9.30 -1.89 -3.10
C ALA A 42 7.97 -1.64 -3.82
N ILE A 43 8.00 -1.43 -5.14
CA ILE A 43 6.79 -1.24 -5.96
C ILE A 43 5.90 -2.48 -5.90
N ALA A 44 6.48 -3.68 -6.08
CA ALA A 44 5.73 -4.93 -6.04
C ALA A 44 5.14 -5.19 -4.64
N ALA A 45 5.94 -4.99 -3.59
CA ALA A 45 5.51 -5.14 -2.21
C ALA A 45 4.42 -4.13 -1.83
N ALA A 46 4.52 -2.87 -2.26
CA ALA A 46 3.50 -1.85 -2.03
C ALA A 46 2.14 -2.29 -2.60
N ALA A 47 2.11 -2.76 -3.85
CA ALA A 47 0.89 -3.24 -4.47
C ALA A 47 0.31 -4.46 -3.74
N ALA A 48 1.14 -5.44 -3.39
CA ALA A 48 0.70 -6.66 -2.71
C ALA A 48 0.16 -6.36 -1.30
N TYR A 49 0.85 -5.54 -0.52
CA TYR A 49 0.40 -5.17 0.83
C TYR A 49 -0.81 -4.25 0.81
N ALA A 50 -0.95 -3.34 -0.16
CA ALA A 50 -2.18 -2.57 -0.36
C ALA A 50 -3.38 -3.47 -0.65
N TRP A 51 -3.18 -4.49 -1.50
CA TRP A 51 -4.20 -5.51 -1.77
C TRP A 51 -4.59 -6.27 -0.49
N ALA A 52 -3.61 -6.60 0.36
CA ALA A 52 -3.83 -7.23 1.65
C ALA A 52 -4.43 -6.29 2.72
N GLY A 53 -4.61 -4.99 2.44
CA GLY A 53 -5.26 -4.04 3.35
C GLY A 53 -4.32 -3.13 4.14
N ALA A 54 -3.01 -3.12 3.84
CA ALA A 54 -2.11 -2.11 4.37
C ALA A 54 -2.48 -0.71 3.89
N THR A 55 -2.42 0.27 4.80
CA THR A 55 -2.79 1.68 4.52
C THR A 55 -1.64 2.64 4.79
N VAL A 56 -0.58 2.20 5.47
CA VAL A 56 0.63 2.98 5.74
C VAL A 56 1.87 2.27 5.20
N PHE A 57 2.68 2.96 4.41
CA PHE A 57 3.85 2.40 3.75
C PHE A 57 5.10 3.22 4.09
N ARG A 58 6.07 2.60 4.77
CA ARG A 58 7.39 3.19 5.02
C ARG A 58 8.34 2.75 3.91
N THR A 59 8.88 3.70 3.17
CA THR A 59 9.76 3.44 2.00
C THR A 59 10.65 4.64 1.70
N THR A 60 11.75 4.40 0.99
CA THR A 60 12.61 5.44 0.39
C THR A 60 12.30 5.69 -1.09
N HIS A 61 11.42 4.89 -1.69
CA HIS A 61 11.10 4.89 -3.13
C HIS A 61 9.70 5.44 -3.42
N ASP A 62 9.48 5.96 -4.64
CA ASP A 62 8.15 6.39 -5.06
C ASP A 62 7.30 5.20 -5.50
N VAL A 63 6.32 4.85 -4.66
CA VAL A 63 5.38 3.75 -4.91
C VAL A 63 3.94 4.24 -5.16
N ARG A 64 3.72 5.57 -5.24
CA ARG A 64 2.37 6.14 -5.26
C ARG A 64 1.53 5.64 -6.43
N GLN A 65 2.10 5.54 -7.61
CA GLN A 65 1.38 5.05 -8.79
C GLN A 65 0.91 3.60 -8.61
N ALA A 66 1.72 2.74 -7.99
CA ALA A 66 1.33 1.36 -7.73
C ALA A 66 0.15 1.29 -6.75
N LEU A 67 0.18 2.10 -5.68
CA LEU A 67 -0.92 2.21 -4.73
C LEU A 67 -2.21 2.72 -5.38
N ASP A 68 -2.11 3.79 -6.17
CA ASP A 68 -3.25 4.36 -6.91
C ASP A 68 -3.89 3.33 -7.86
N MET A 69 -3.06 2.54 -8.56
CA MET A 69 -3.55 1.48 -9.44
C MET A 69 -4.22 0.35 -8.66
N THR A 70 -3.65 -0.06 -7.53
CA THR A 70 -4.29 -1.07 -6.67
C THR A 70 -5.66 -0.62 -6.16
N GLU A 71 -5.80 0.65 -5.76
CA GLU A 71 -7.09 1.20 -5.31
C GLU A 71 -8.15 1.23 -6.42
N VAL A 72 -7.74 1.44 -7.67
CA VAL A 72 -8.62 1.29 -8.84
C VAL A 72 -9.03 -0.18 -9.04
N LEU A 73 -8.09 -1.12 -8.96
CA LEU A 73 -8.37 -2.55 -9.13
C LEU A 73 -9.29 -3.11 -8.03
N LEU A 74 -9.17 -2.59 -6.81
CA LEU A 74 -10.03 -2.92 -5.67
C LEU A 74 -11.41 -2.24 -5.75
N GLY A 75 -11.65 -1.37 -6.73
CA GLY A 75 -12.91 -0.65 -6.90
C GLY A 75 -13.15 0.46 -5.87
N ARG A 76 -12.11 0.85 -5.11
CA ARG A 76 -12.17 1.90 -4.08
C ARG A 76 -12.02 3.30 -4.69
N ARG A 77 -11.40 3.38 -5.87
CA ARG A 77 -11.28 4.60 -6.67
C ARG A 77 -11.82 4.37 -8.09
N PRO A 78 -12.66 5.25 -8.63
CA PRO A 78 -13.07 5.14 -10.03
C PRO A 78 -11.84 5.31 -10.95
N PRO A 79 -11.71 4.50 -12.02
CA PRO A 79 -10.67 4.74 -13.01
C PRO A 79 -10.87 6.13 -13.62
N ALA A 80 -9.78 6.83 -13.95
CA ALA A 80 -9.87 8.05 -14.73
C ALA A 80 -10.61 7.75 -16.04
N LEU A 81 -11.85 8.25 -16.15
CA LEU A 81 -12.80 8.10 -17.27
C LEU A 81 -12.36 7.14 -18.39
N THR A 82 -12.79 5.88 -18.32
CA THR A 82 -12.63 4.95 -19.45
C THR A 82 -13.81 5.10 -20.40
N ARG A 83 -13.65 5.85 -21.49
CA ARG A 83 -14.63 5.85 -22.60
C ARG A 83 -14.30 4.72 -23.57
N ARG A 84 -15.14 3.69 -23.65
CA ARG A 84 -15.02 2.63 -24.66
C ARG A 84 -15.30 3.23 -26.05
N GLY A 85 -14.27 3.39 -26.88
CA GLY A 85 -14.36 3.94 -28.23
C GLY A 85 -14.83 2.93 -29.29
N LEU A 86 -15.86 2.13 -29.01
CA LEU A 86 -16.45 1.21 -29.99
C LEU A 86 -17.97 1.43 -30.02
N GLY A 87 -18.37 2.42 -30.81
CA GLY A 87 -19.73 2.65 -31.28
C GLY A 87 -19.71 2.75 -32.80
#